data_AF-A0A9E3BGH2-F1
#
_entry.id   AF-A0A9E3BGH2-F1
#
_cell.length_a   1.000
_cell.length_b   1.000
_cell.length_c   1.000
_cell.angle_alpha   90.00
_cell.angle_beta   90.00
_cell.angle_gamma   90.00
#
_symmetry.space_group_name_H-M   'P 1'
#
loop_
_entity.id
_entity.type
_entity.pdbx_description
1 polymer ?
#
loop_
_entity_poly.entity_id
_entity_poly.type
_entity_poly.pdbx_seq_one_letter_code
_entity_poly.pdbx_strand_id
1 'polypeptide(L)'
;MRFLDGQRPSYDLTYDDVFIVPNRSDVASRFDVDLSTQDGSGTTIPVVVANMTAVAGRRMAETVARRGGIVVLPQDLPITVVQRTVDFVKSRDLVVDTPVILAPDDSVSHALALISKRAHGAAVVAFEGRPVGLVTESCCVGVDRFARVRDVAITDFVKAPLSTAPREVFDLLEQAPVDVAVLTGSDGTLAGVLTRTGAIRAGIYVPATDGKGRLRIGAAVGINGDVAAKAQALTEAGVDLVVVDTAHGHQVKALDAIKSIASLDLGVPLAAGNVVSADGTRDLIGAGASIVKVGVGPG
;
A
#
# COMPACT_ATOMS: atom_id res chain seq x y z
N MET A 1 17.87 -15.02 -17.23
CA MET A 1 18.70 -13.98 -17.90
C MET A 1 19.33 -14.55 -19.15
N ARG A 2 19.48 -13.76 -20.21
CA ARG A 2 20.22 -14.12 -21.42
C ARG A 2 21.29 -13.08 -21.65
N PHE A 3 22.55 -13.50 -21.57
CA PHE A 3 23.69 -12.64 -21.92
C PHE A 3 23.90 -12.64 -23.44
N LEU A 4 24.50 -11.56 -23.96
CA LEU A 4 24.88 -11.46 -25.37
C LEU A 4 25.97 -12.49 -25.72
N ASP A 5 25.98 -12.92 -26.98
CA ASP A 5 27.07 -13.69 -27.60
C ASP A 5 27.54 -14.92 -26.81
N GLY A 6 26.62 -15.57 -26.09
CA GLY A 6 26.92 -16.78 -25.32
C GLY A 6 27.79 -16.53 -24.09
N GLN A 7 27.96 -15.27 -23.66
CA GLN A 7 28.71 -14.94 -22.46
C GLN A 7 28.13 -15.65 -21.23
N ARG A 8 29.02 -16.15 -20.39
CA ARG A 8 28.71 -16.78 -19.11
C ARG A 8 29.67 -16.20 -18.07
N PRO A 9 29.25 -15.16 -17.33
CA PRO A 9 30.05 -14.62 -16.24
C PRO A 9 30.49 -15.74 -15.31
N SER A 10 31.76 -15.73 -14.92
CA SER A 10 32.33 -16.69 -13.96
C SER A 10 32.26 -16.18 -12.52
N TYR A 11 31.52 -15.11 -12.29
CA TYR A 11 31.39 -14.39 -11.02
C TYR A 11 29.93 -13.92 -10.88
N ASP A 12 29.55 -13.64 -9.63
CA ASP A 12 28.23 -13.13 -9.30
C ASP A 12 28.09 -11.66 -9.76
N LEU A 13 26.90 -11.30 -10.21
CA LEU A 13 26.59 -9.96 -10.70
C LEU A 13 25.52 -9.31 -9.82
N THR A 14 25.62 -7.99 -9.65
CA THR A 14 24.55 -7.15 -9.11
C THR A 14 23.98 -6.24 -10.22
N TYR A 15 23.02 -5.39 -9.85
CA TYR A 15 22.32 -4.52 -10.80
C TYR A 15 23.25 -3.59 -11.58
N ASP A 16 24.29 -3.05 -10.93
CA ASP A 16 25.21 -2.09 -11.54
C ASP A 16 26.23 -2.73 -12.50
N ASP A 17 26.35 -4.06 -12.50
CA ASP A 17 27.27 -4.78 -13.39
C ASP A 17 26.69 -5.03 -14.79
N VAL A 18 25.38 -4.80 -14.97
CA VAL A 18 24.66 -5.16 -16.20
C VAL A 18 23.81 -4.02 -16.73
N PHE A 19 23.56 -4.06 -18.04
CA PHE A 19 22.64 -3.14 -18.71
C PHE A 19 21.69 -3.94 -19.62
N ILE A 20 20.43 -3.47 -19.71
CA ILE A 20 19.44 -4.09 -20.60
C ILE A 20 19.67 -3.57 -22.01
N VAL A 21 20.17 -4.45 -22.89
CA VAL A 21 20.41 -4.12 -24.30
C VAL A 21 19.06 -3.88 -25.00
N PRO A 22 18.83 -2.70 -25.60
CA PRO A 22 17.59 -2.41 -26.31
C PRO A 22 17.39 -3.36 -27.50
N ASN A 23 16.17 -3.88 -27.62
CA ASN A 23 15.76 -4.70 -28.76
C ASN A 23 14.72 -3.95 -29.60
N ARG A 24 14.51 -4.42 -30.84
CA ARG A 24 13.42 -3.93 -31.69
C ARG A 24 12.07 -4.12 -30.96
N SER A 25 11.26 -3.06 -30.95
CA SER A 25 9.93 -3.02 -30.33
C SER A 25 8.92 -2.41 -31.29
N ASP A 26 7.70 -2.93 -31.28
CA ASP A 26 6.50 -2.40 -31.95
C ASP A 26 5.54 -1.69 -30.99
N VAL A 27 5.91 -1.57 -29.71
CA VAL A 27 5.16 -0.81 -28.70
C VAL A 27 5.11 0.66 -29.09
N ALA A 28 3.91 1.16 -29.39
CA ALA A 28 3.69 2.52 -29.87
C ALA A 28 3.58 3.53 -28.73
N SER A 29 2.99 3.14 -27.61
CA SER A 29 2.79 3.97 -26.43
C SER A 29 3.23 3.26 -25.16
N ARG A 30 3.74 4.02 -24.19
CA ARG A 30 4.01 3.52 -22.83
C ARG A 30 2.76 2.97 -22.12
N PHE A 31 1.57 3.39 -22.57
CA PHE A 31 0.30 2.89 -22.03
C PHE A 31 -0.07 1.49 -22.54
N ASP A 32 0.62 0.99 -23.57
CA ASP A 32 0.39 -0.35 -24.12
C ASP A 32 1.16 -1.44 -23.35
N VAL A 33 1.98 -1.05 -22.37
CA VAL A 33 2.77 -1.97 -21.54
C VAL A 33 1.94 -2.37 -20.31
N ASP A 34 1.59 -3.65 -20.24
CA ASP A 34 0.95 -4.22 -19.05
C ASP A 34 1.99 -4.58 -17.98
N LEU A 35 1.78 -4.06 -16.77
CA LEU A 35 2.61 -4.28 -15.59
C LEU A 35 1.95 -5.24 -14.58
N SER A 36 0.78 -5.79 -14.91
CA SER A 36 0.04 -6.71 -14.05
C SER A 36 0.86 -7.97 -13.74
N THR A 37 0.78 -8.43 -12.49
CA THR A 37 1.47 -9.65 -12.07
C THR A 37 0.55 -10.86 -12.23
N GLN A 38 1.14 -12.03 -12.46
CA GLN A 38 0.42 -13.31 -12.63
C GLN A 38 0.83 -14.34 -11.57
N ASP A 39 1.44 -13.89 -10.47
CA ASP A 39 1.96 -14.74 -9.38
C ASP A 39 0.92 -15.05 -8.29
N GLY A 40 -0.31 -14.55 -8.46
CA GLY A 40 -1.40 -14.70 -7.50
C GLY A 40 -1.50 -13.59 -6.46
N SER A 41 -0.48 -12.73 -6.32
CA SER A 41 -0.52 -11.58 -5.39
C SER A 41 -1.66 -10.61 -5.72
N GLY A 42 -2.08 -10.55 -6.98
CA GLY A 42 -3.17 -9.72 -7.49
C GLY A 42 -2.79 -8.24 -7.61
N THR A 43 -1.50 -7.95 -7.77
CA THR A 43 -1.01 -6.60 -8.02
C THR A 43 -1.12 -6.25 -9.51
N THR A 44 -1.40 -4.98 -9.80
CA THR A 44 -1.47 -4.44 -11.17
C THR A 44 -0.19 -3.75 -11.58
N ILE A 45 0.77 -3.63 -10.64
CA ILE A 45 2.16 -3.26 -10.87
C ILE A 45 3.08 -4.22 -10.07
N PRO A 46 4.35 -4.43 -10.47
CA PRO A 46 5.27 -5.33 -9.79
C PRO A 46 5.94 -4.66 -8.58
N VAL A 47 5.14 -4.09 -7.67
CA VAL A 47 5.64 -3.38 -6.48
C VAL A 47 5.06 -4.00 -5.21
N VAL A 48 5.97 -4.56 -4.41
CA VAL A 48 5.69 -5.10 -3.08
C VAL A 48 6.49 -4.31 -2.06
N VAL A 49 5.82 -3.78 -1.03
CA VAL A 49 6.50 -3.08 0.07
C VAL A 49 7.03 -4.09 1.07
N ALA A 50 8.30 -3.90 1.44
CA ALA A 50 9.01 -4.71 2.43
C ALA A 50 8.30 -4.72 3.80
N ASN A 51 8.26 -5.89 4.41
CA ASN A 51 7.61 -6.20 5.68
C ASN A 51 8.41 -5.75 6.92
N MET A 52 8.87 -4.50 6.89
CA MET A 52 9.64 -3.86 7.96
C MET A 52 8.78 -2.90 8.76
N THR A 53 8.92 -2.87 10.08
CA THR A 53 8.12 -2.01 10.98
C THR A 53 8.21 -0.51 10.66
N ALA A 54 9.35 -0.05 10.12
CA ALA A 54 9.54 1.34 9.72
C ALA A 54 8.92 1.70 8.35
N VAL A 55 8.50 0.70 7.57
CA VAL A 55 8.07 0.86 6.17
C VAL A 55 6.61 0.47 5.99
N ALA A 56 6.24 -0.71 6.49
CA ALA A 56 4.92 -1.29 6.34
C ALA A 56 3.99 -0.86 7.48
N GLY A 57 2.89 -0.21 7.10
CA GLY A 57 1.82 0.16 8.03
C GLY A 57 0.58 0.61 7.29
N ARG A 58 -0.52 0.86 8.03
CA ARG A 58 -1.84 1.19 7.49
C ARG A 58 -1.85 2.23 6.37
N ARG A 59 -1.05 3.30 6.53
CA ARG A 59 -0.96 4.41 5.58
C ARG A 59 -0.27 3.99 4.28
N MET A 60 0.81 3.23 4.40
CA MET A 60 1.54 2.69 3.25
C MET A 60 0.65 1.68 2.50
N ALA A 61 -0.03 0.81 3.25
CA ALA A 61 -0.91 -0.23 2.71
C ALA A 61 -2.03 0.33 1.83
N GLU A 62 -2.85 1.25 2.35
CA GLU A 62 -3.92 1.84 1.54
C GLU A 62 -3.37 2.61 0.32
N THR A 63 -2.24 3.32 0.47
CA THR A 63 -1.71 4.18 -0.59
C THR A 63 -1.14 3.36 -1.74
N VAL A 64 -0.39 2.31 -1.42
CA VAL A 64 0.24 1.43 -2.41
C VAL A 64 -0.79 0.54 -3.07
N ALA A 65 -1.75 0.00 -2.32
CA ALA A 65 -2.83 -0.81 -2.87
C ALA A 65 -3.69 -0.02 -3.86
N ARG A 66 -4.04 1.25 -3.57
CA ARG A 66 -4.72 2.14 -4.55
C ARG A 66 -3.94 2.34 -5.84
N ARG A 67 -2.60 2.24 -5.79
CA ARG A 67 -1.71 2.37 -6.95
C ARG A 67 -1.37 1.05 -7.61
N GLY A 68 -1.96 -0.06 -7.15
CA GLY A 68 -1.78 -1.36 -7.76
C GLY A 68 -0.72 -2.26 -7.13
N GLY A 69 0.01 -1.80 -6.13
CA GLY A 69 0.99 -2.63 -5.41
C GLY A 69 0.37 -3.35 -4.21
N ILE A 70 1.21 -3.98 -3.40
CA ILE A 70 0.79 -4.58 -2.12
C ILE A 70 1.80 -4.29 -1.02
N VAL A 71 1.31 -4.25 0.22
CA VAL A 71 2.15 -4.14 1.42
C VAL A 71 2.04 -5.41 2.23
N VAL A 72 3.17 -5.92 2.69
CA VAL A 72 3.25 -7.06 3.60
C VAL A 72 3.52 -6.53 5.00
N LEU A 73 2.66 -6.86 5.97
CA LEU A 73 2.87 -6.48 7.37
C LEU A 73 4.00 -7.31 8.02
N PRO A 74 4.77 -6.74 8.97
CA PRO A 74 5.81 -7.46 9.69
C PRO A 74 5.27 -8.65 10.52
N GLN A 75 6.13 -9.66 10.73
CA GLN A 75 5.76 -10.90 11.40
C GLN A 75 5.58 -10.79 12.92
N ASP A 76 6.13 -9.75 13.55
CA ASP A 76 6.15 -9.58 15.01
C ASP A 76 4.98 -8.74 15.54
N LEU A 77 4.00 -8.43 14.69
CA LEU A 77 2.82 -7.69 15.12
C LEU A 77 1.84 -8.62 15.87
N PRO A 78 1.27 -8.18 17.01
CA PRO A 78 0.16 -8.88 17.63
C PRO A 78 -1.01 -9.02 16.65
N ILE A 79 -1.67 -10.18 16.65
CA ILE A 79 -2.77 -10.47 15.71
C ILE A 79 -3.89 -9.42 15.76
N THR A 80 -4.17 -8.86 16.94
CA THR A 80 -5.16 -7.80 17.12
C THR A 80 -4.78 -6.50 16.41
N VAL A 81 -3.48 -6.21 16.29
CA VAL A 81 -2.97 -5.05 15.54
C VAL A 81 -3.05 -5.31 14.04
N VAL A 82 -2.76 -6.53 13.60
CA VAL A 82 -2.93 -6.95 12.21
C VAL A 82 -4.39 -6.82 11.80
N GLN A 83 -5.32 -7.42 12.56
CA GLN A 83 -6.77 -7.34 12.31
C GLN A 83 -7.24 -5.90 12.14
N ARG A 84 -6.93 -5.02 13.10
CA ARG A 84 -7.30 -3.59 13.01
C ARG A 84 -6.71 -2.89 11.79
N THR A 85 -5.51 -3.29 11.36
CA THR A 85 -4.86 -2.73 10.17
C THR A 85 -5.50 -3.23 8.89
N VAL A 86 -5.82 -4.52 8.83
CA VAL A 86 -6.53 -5.14 7.69
C VAL A 86 -7.92 -4.53 7.58
N ASP A 87 -8.72 -4.49 8.65
CA ASP A 87 -10.04 -3.85 8.67
C ASP A 87 -9.98 -2.39 8.24
N PHE A 88 -8.95 -1.66 8.71
CA PHE A 88 -8.71 -0.30 8.25
C PHE A 88 -8.49 -0.27 6.74
N VAL A 89 -7.57 -1.06 6.17
CA VAL A 89 -7.26 -1.04 4.73
C VAL A 89 -8.46 -1.50 3.90
N LYS A 90 -9.16 -2.55 4.33
CA LYS A 90 -10.33 -3.12 3.66
C LYS A 90 -11.55 -2.19 3.66
N SER A 91 -11.63 -1.26 4.62
CA SER A 91 -12.70 -0.25 4.70
C SER A 91 -12.40 1.03 3.91
N ARG A 92 -11.23 1.14 3.27
CA ARG A 92 -10.87 2.35 2.52
C ARG A 92 -11.49 2.35 1.13
N ASP A 93 -11.84 3.54 0.68
CA ASP A 93 -12.21 3.80 -0.70
C ASP A 93 -11.03 3.58 -1.66
N LEU A 94 -11.33 3.15 -2.89
CA LEU A 94 -10.37 2.80 -3.92
C LEU A 94 -9.71 4.02 -4.59
N VAL A 95 -10.35 5.19 -4.52
CA VAL A 95 -9.97 6.40 -5.25
C VAL A 95 -9.59 7.52 -4.30
N VAL A 96 -10.42 7.80 -3.28
CA VAL A 96 -10.20 8.95 -2.40
C VAL A 96 -9.21 8.61 -1.28
N ASP A 97 -8.36 9.58 -0.94
CA ASP A 97 -7.39 9.44 0.12
C ASP A 97 -8.03 9.62 1.50
N THR A 98 -7.50 8.89 2.49
CA THR A 98 -7.90 9.06 3.89
C THR A 98 -7.46 10.44 4.39
N PRO A 99 -8.40 11.27 4.88
CA PRO A 99 -8.10 12.64 5.31
C PRO A 99 -7.33 12.64 6.63
N VAL A 100 -6.58 13.73 6.84
CA VAL A 100 -6.25 14.19 8.19
C VAL A 100 -7.46 14.93 8.72
N ILE A 101 -7.92 14.58 9.92
CA ILE A 101 -9.13 15.15 10.52
C ILE A 101 -8.73 15.90 11.79
N LEU A 102 -9.24 17.11 11.95
CA LEU A 102 -9.11 17.94 13.14
C LEU A 102 -10.49 18.34 13.66
N ALA A 103 -10.64 18.46 14.98
CA ALA A 103 -11.79 19.10 15.60
C ALA A 103 -11.65 20.64 15.54
N PRO A 104 -12.75 21.41 15.57
CA PRO A 104 -12.68 22.88 15.50
C PRO A 104 -11.82 23.53 16.59
N ASP A 105 -11.77 22.90 17.77
CA ASP A 105 -11.01 23.36 18.93
C ASP A 105 -9.57 22.80 18.99
N ASP A 106 -9.12 22.02 18.00
CA ASP A 106 -7.71 21.66 17.92
C ASP A 106 -6.82 22.90 17.76
N SER A 107 -5.57 22.81 18.20
CA SER A 107 -4.62 23.91 18.08
C SER A 107 -3.94 23.92 16.71
N VAL A 108 -3.48 25.09 16.29
CA VAL A 108 -2.60 25.25 15.12
C VAL A 108 -1.35 24.37 15.23
N SER A 109 -0.77 24.22 16.43
CA SER A 109 0.35 23.30 16.67
C SER A 109 0.01 21.83 16.37
N HIS A 110 -1.21 21.39 16.70
CA HIS A 110 -1.68 20.04 16.39
C HIS A 110 -1.86 19.87 14.88
N ALA A 111 -2.43 20.86 14.19
CA ALA A 111 -2.56 20.86 12.73
C ALA A 111 -1.20 20.71 12.03
N LEU A 112 -0.20 21.52 12.42
CA LEU A 112 1.15 21.47 11.84
C LEU A 112 1.84 20.11 12.04
N ALA A 113 1.57 19.42 13.15
CA ALA A 113 2.12 18.09 13.40
C ALA A 113 1.48 17.00 12.53
N LEU A 114 0.27 17.22 12.02
CA LEU A 114 -0.52 16.22 11.30
C LEU A 114 -0.61 16.45 9.79
N ILE A 115 -0.61 17.69 9.31
CA ILE A 115 -0.77 18.02 7.88
C ILE A 115 0.24 17.28 7.00
N SER A 116 1.52 17.28 7.40
CA SER A 116 2.61 16.58 6.68
C SER A 116 2.56 15.06 6.79
N LYS A 117 1.68 14.51 7.64
CA LYS A 117 1.42 13.07 7.71
C LYS A 117 0.57 12.60 6.54
N ARG A 118 0.20 13.41 5.55
CA ARG A 118 -0.39 12.92 4.30
C ARG A 118 0.09 13.74 3.13
N ALA A 119 0.19 13.09 1.96
CA ALA A 119 0.71 13.74 0.75
C ALA A 119 -0.21 14.84 0.21
N HIS A 120 -1.49 14.85 0.61
CA HIS A 120 -2.43 15.90 0.20
C HIS A 120 -2.22 17.23 0.93
N GLY A 121 -1.39 17.29 1.98
CA GLY A 121 -0.94 18.56 2.57
C GLY A 121 -2.04 19.43 3.20
N ALA A 122 -3.16 18.85 3.60
CA ALA A 122 -4.29 19.55 4.20
C ALA A 122 -4.93 18.73 5.32
N ALA A 123 -5.56 19.39 6.28
CA ALA A 123 -6.40 18.79 7.29
C ALA A 123 -7.85 19.27 7.13
N VAL A 124 -8.80 18.34 7.21
CA VAL A 124 -10.22 18.64 7.20
C VAL A 124 -10.66 18.90 8.63
N VAL A 125 -11.15 20.11 8.89
CA VAL A 125 -11.80 20.44 10.15
C VAL A 125 -13.21 19.87 10.09
N ALA A 126 -13.53 18.94 10.99
CA ALA A 126 -14.81 18.25 11.03
C ALA A 126 -15.54 18.49 12.36
N PHE A 127 -16.82 18.79 12.29
CA PHE A 127 -17.71 18.90 13.45
C PHE A 127 -18.90 17.95 13.25
N GLU A 128 -19.16 17.10 14.24
CA GLU A 128 -20.21 16.05 14.16
C GLU A 128 -20.12 15.19 12.87
N GLY A 129 -18.87 14.86 12.47
CA GLY A 129 -18.59 14.06 11.28
C GLY A 129 -18.71 14.80 9.95
N ARG A 130 -19.10 16.09 9.94
CA ARG A 130 -19.25 16.91 8.72
C ARG A 130 -18.06 17.86 8.53
N PRO A 131 -17.56 18.03 7.29
CA PRO A 131 -16.48 18.95 7.01
C PRO A 131 -16.95 20.41 7.07
N VAL A 132 -16.35 21.19 7.96
CA VAL A 132 -16.67 22.61 8.18
C VAL A 132 -15.54 23.56 7.77
N GLY A 133 -14.34 23.05 7.52
CA GLY A 133 -13.20 23.85 7.09
C GLY A 133 -12.03 23.01 6.58
N LEU A 134 -11.07 23.67 5.94
CA LEU A 134 -9.77 23.11 5.57
C LEU A 134 -8.64 23.93 6.19
N VAL A 135 -7.60 23.26 6.66
CA VAL A 135 -6.36 23.89 7.13
C VAL A 135 -5.19 23.33 6.36
N THR A 136 -4.43 24.21 5.70
CA THR A 136 -3.15 23.90 5.07
C THR A 136 -2.02 24.52 5.90
N GLU A 137 -0.78 24.21 5.56
CA GLU A 137 0.38 24.81 6.22
C GLU A 137 0.39 26.35 6.08
N SER A 138 -0.08 26.88 4.95
CA SER A 138 -0.16 28.33 4.70
C SER A 138 -1.14 29.04 5.64
N CYS A 139 -2.23 28.40 6.07
CA CYS A 139 -3.18 28.97 7.05
C CYS A 139 -2.53 29.22 8.43
N CYS A 140 -1.44 28.52 8.73
CA CYS A 140 -0.77 28.55 10.03
C CYS A 140 0.40 29.54 10.08
N VAL A 141 0.79 30.14 8.95
CA VAL A 141 1.94 31.03 8.86
C VAL A 141 1.64 32.35 9.58
N GLY A 142 2.50 32.72 10.53
CA GLY A 142 2.34 33.96 11.31
C GLY A 142 1.23 33.91 12.36
N VAL A 143 0.61 32.74 12.59
CA VAL A 143 -0.44 32.52 13.59
C VAL A 143 0.14 31.96 14.88
N ASP A 144 -0.42 32.37 16.03
CA ASP A 144 -0.13 31.76 17.33
C ASP A 144 -0.39 30.24 17.29
N ARG A 145 0.59 29.46 17.76
CA ARG A 145 0.52 27.99 17.84
C ARG A 145 -0.61 27.48 18.74
N PHE A 146 -1.13 28.30 19.65
CA PHE A 146 -2.24 27.99 20.54
C PHE A 146 -3.60 28.44 20.01
N ALA A 147 -3.65 29.20 18.90
CA ALA A 147 -4.90 29.55 18.24
C ALA A 147 -5.67 28.30 17.81
N ARG A 148 -7.01 28.41 17.75
CA ARG A 148 -7.87 27.30 17.35
C ARG A 148 -7.92 27.19 15.83
N VAL A 149 -7.97 25.97 15.32
CA VAL A 149 -8.00 25.73 13.88
C VAL A 149 -9.24 26.33 13.21
N ARG A 150 -10.38 26.42 13.92
CA ARG A 150 -11.58 27.09 13.39
C ARG A 150 -11.38 28.58 13.05
N ASP A 151 -10.44 29.25 13.72
CA ASP A 151 -10.20 30.69 13.56
C ASP A 151 -9.33 30.98 12.32
N VAL A 152 -8.67 29.95 11.77
CA VAL A 152 -7.78 30.05 10.60
C VAL A 152 -8.21 29.18 9.41
N ALA A 153 -9.19 28.31 9.60
CA ALA A 153 -9.65 27.38 8.57
C ALA A 153 -10.28 28.12 7.38
N ILE A 154 -9.96 27.66 6.19
CA ILE A 154 -10.60 28.06 4.94
C ILE A 154 -11.99 27.43 4.91
N THR A 155 -13.03 28.25 4.76
CA THR A 155 -14.44 27.81 4.68
C THR A 155 -14.94 27.71 3.25
N ASP A 156 -14.31 28.42 2.31
CA ASP A 156 -14.56 28.31 0.87
C ASP A 156 -13.61 27.27 0.26
N PHE A 157 -14.11 26.05 0.11
CA PHE A 157 -13.37 24.93 -0.47
C PHE A 157 -14.31 24.01 -1.25
N VAL A 158 -13.73 23.28 -2.19
CA VAL A 158 -14.48 22.32 -3.02
C VAL A 158 -15.00 21.18 -2.14
N LYS A 159 -16.33 21.03 -2.12
CA LYS A 159 -17.03 19.89 -1.55
C LYS A 159 -17.80 19.19 -2.67
N ALA A 160 -17.69 17.87 -2.75
CA ALA A 160 -18.43 17.07 -3.72
C ALA A 160 -18.92 15.74 -3.12
N PRO A 161 -19.98 15.13 -3.65
CA PRO A 161 -20.38 13.77 -3.28
C PRO A 161 -19.27 12.75 -3.59
N LEU A 162 -19.14 11.68 -2.80
CA LEU A 162 -18.18 10.60 -3.06
C LEU A 162 -18.36 9.95 -4.44
N SER A 163 -19.58 9.97 -4.99
CA SER A 163 -19.89 9.45 -6.32
C SER A 163 -19.40 10.32 -7.48
N THR A 164 -18.84 11.49 -7.21
CA THR A 164 -18.35 12.42 -8.24
C THR A 164 -17.15 11.82 -8.97
N ALA A 165 -17.16 11.84 -10.30
CA ALA A 165 -16.09 11.25 -11.08
C ALA A 165 -14.76 12.00 -10.84
N PRO A 166 -13.60 11.32 -10.81
CA PRO A 166 -12.31 11.98 -10.59
C PRO A 166 -12.04 13.14 -11.55
N ARG A 167 -12.47 13.01 -12.82
CA ARG A 167 -12.34 14.07 -13.82
C ARG A 167 -13.14 15.32 -13.45
N GLU A 168 -14.37 15.16 -12.99
CA GLU A 168 -15.20 16.29 -12.55
C GLU A 168 -14.58 16.96 -11.32
N VAL A 169 -14.02 16.18 -10.38
CA VAL A 169 -13.28 16.74 -9.23
C VAL A 169 -12.05 17.53 -9.67
N PHE A 170 -11.33 17.05 -10.69
CA PHE A 170 -10.20 17.78 -11.27
C PHE A 170 -10.63 19.14 -11.81
N ASP A 171 -11.73 19.18 -12.55
CA ASP A 171 -12.27 20.41 -13.14
C ASP A 171 -12.76 21.37 -12.05
N LEU A 172 -13.43 20.87 -10.99
CA LEU A 172 -13.85 21.68 -9.84
C LEU A 172 -12.66 22.32 -9.10
N LEU A 173 -11.51 21.65 -9.08
CA LEU A 173 -10.30 22.17 -8.45
C LEU A 173 -9.57 23.22 -9.31
N GLU A 174 -9.94 23.42 -10.57
CA GLU A 174 -9.22 24.32 -11.49
C GLU A 174 -9.10 25.75 -10.97
N GLN A 175 -10.18 26.27 -10.39
CA GLN A 175 -10.29 27.62 -9.84
C GLN A 175 -10.36 27.65 -8.31
N ALA A 176 -10.09 26.52 -7.64
CA ALA A 176 -10.23 26.42 -6.20
C ALA A 176 -9.05 27.10 -5.46
N PRO A 177 -9.29 27.72 -4.29
CA PRO A 177 -8.22 28.30 -3.48
C PRO A 177 -7.29 27.24 -2.85
N VAL A 178 -7.73 25.98 -2.82
CA VAL A 178 -6.98 24.84 -2.26
C VAL A 178 -7.05 23.68 -3.25
N ASP A 179 -5.91 23.07 -3.58
CA ASP A 179 -5.79 21.92 -4.49
C ASP A 179 -6.28 20.58 -3.90
N VAL A 180 -7.26 20.63 -2.98
CA VAL A 180 -7.83 19.47 -2.28
C VAL A 180 -9.35 19.62 -2.23
N ALA A 181 -10.05 18.66 -2.83
CA ALA A 181 -11.49 18.53 -2.71
C ALA A 181 -11.83 17.64 -1.52
N VAL A 182 -12.90 17.99 -0.80
CA VAL A 182 -13.45 17.18 0.29
C VAL A 182 -14.66 16.41 -0.23
N LEU A 183 -14.60 15.09 -0.10
CA LEU A 183 -15.63 14.19 -0.59
C LEU A 183 -16.53 13.79 0.57
N THR A 184 -17.83 13.83 0.34
CA THR A 184 -18.85 13.58 1.37
C THR A 184 -19.77 12.42 1.00
N GLY A 185 -20.21 11.67 2.01
CA GLY A 185 -21.29 10.70 1.89
C GLY A 185 -22.63 11.39 1.63
N SER A 186 -23.66 10.59 1.34
CA SER A 186 -25.02 11.10 1.07
C SER A 186 -25.66 11.82 2.27
N ASP A 187 -25.19 11.54 3.49
CA ASP A 187 -25.61 12.18 4.75
C ASP A 187 -24.81 13.45 5.11
N GLY A 188 -23.88 13.84 4.23
CA GLY A 188 -22.98 14.97 4.37
C GLY A 188 -21.76 14.71 5.26
N THR A 189 -21.55 13.47 5.72
CA THR A 189 -20.36 13.11 6.51
C THR A 189 -19.11 13.05 5.64
N LEU A 190 -17.96 13.29 6.25
CA LEU A 190 -16.65 13.22 5.60
C LEU A 190 -16.34 11.79 5.13
N ALA A 191 -16.18 11.59 3.83
CA ALA A 191 -15.82 10.32 3.22
C ALA A 191 -14.34 10.24 2.86
N GLY A 192 -13.76 11.32 2.34
CA GLY A 192 -12.36 11.34 1.94
C GLY A 192 -11.91 12.68 1.37
N VAL A 193 -10.69 12.71 0.84
CA VAL A 193 -10.16 13.85 0.10
C VAL A 193 -9.56 13.40 -1.23
N LEU A 194 -9.62 14.27 -2.24
CA LEU A 194 -9.00 14.02 -3.53
C LEU A 194 -8.28 15.29 -3.99
N THR A 195 -7.02 15.15 -4.35
CA THR A 195 -6.24 16.24 -4.93
C THR A 195 -6.32 16.21 -6.45
N ARG A 196 -5.93 17.31 -7.09
CA ARG A 196 -5.80 17.37 -8.56
C ARG A 196 -4.92 16.25 -9.11
N THR A 197 -3.77 16.01 -8.47
CA THR A 197 -2.86 14.90 -8.81
C THR A 197 -3.48 13.54 -8.52
N GLY A 198 -4.25 13.41 -7.43
CA GLY A 198 -4.98 12.20 -7.10
C GLY A 198 -6.02 11.84 -8.17
N ALA A 199 -6.77 12.83 -8.65
CA ALA A 199 -7.76 12.67 -9.71
C ALA A 199 -7.14 12.16 -11.02
N ILE A 200 -5.98 12.70 -11.42
CA ILE A 200 -5.23 12.19 -12.59
C ILE A 200 -4.79 10.74 -12.35
N ARG A 201 -4.21 10.44 -11.18
CA ARG A 201 -3.70 9.11 -10.84
C ARG A 201 -4.80 8.05 -10.83
N ALA A 202 -6.02 8.40 -10.44
CA ALA A 202 -7.16 7.50 -10.48
C ALA A 202 -7.53 7.03 -11.90
N GLY A 203 -7.17 7.78 -12.94
CA GLY A 203 -7.32 7.38 -14.33
C GLY A 203 -6.13 6.60 -14.91
N ILE A 204 -5.03 6.44 -14.16
CA ILE A 204 -3.80 5.78 -14.61
C ILE A 204 -3.60 4.45 -13.89
N TYR A 205 -3.78 4.42 -12.57
CA TYR A 205 -3.56 3.23 -11.76
C TYR A 205 -4.84 2.43 -11.59
N VAL A 206 -4.70 1.10 -11.64
CA VAL A 206 -5.75 0.17 -11.26
C VAL A 206 -5.47 -0.31 -9.83
N PRO A 207 -6.35 -0.09 -8.84
CA PRO A 207 -6.14 -0.57 -7.48
C PRO A 207 -5.99 -2.10 -7.40
N ALA A 208 -5.06 -2.58 -6.56
CA ALA A 208 -4.94 -3.99 -6.23
C ALA A 208 -6.06 -4.39 -5.26
N THR A 209 -7.04 -5.15 -5.74
CA THR A 209 -8.26 -5.50 -4.99
C THR A 209 -8.46 -7.00 -4.84
N ASP A 210 -9.04 -7.39 -3.71
CA ASP A 210 -9.49 -8.75 -3.44
C ASP A 210 -10.74 -9.10 -4.26
N GLY A 211 -11.20 -10.36 -4.18
CA GLY A 211 -12.40 -10.80 -4.90
C GLY A 211 -13.71 -10.09 -4.50
N LYS A 212 -13.69 -9.25 -3.46
CA LYS A 212 -14.82 -8.42 -3.02
C LYS A 212 -14.65 -6.93 -3.38
N GLY A 213 -13.62 -6.58 -4.15
CA GLY A 213 -13.34 -5.21 -4.56
C GLY A 213 -12.71 -4.35 -3.46
N ARG A 214 -12.12 -4.93 -2.42
CA ARG A 214 -11.45 -4.20 -1.32
C ARG A 214 -9.94 -4.24 -1.49
N LEU A 215 -9.23 -3.20 -1.06
CA LEU A 215 -7.77 -3.11 -1.18
C LEU A 215 -7.04 -4.34 -0.61
N ARG A 216 -6.02 -4.82 -1.32
CA ARG A 216 -5.20 -5.96 -0.90
C ARG A 216 -4.16 -5.60 0.17
N ILE A 217 -3.88 -6.54 1.05
CA ILE A 217 -2.81 -6.45 2.05
C ILE A 217 -2.29 -7.85 2.41
N GLY A 218 -0.98 -8.00 2.56
CA GLY A 218 -0.35 -9.24 3.01
C GLY A 218 0.17 -9.14 4.44
N ALA A 219 0.58 -10.27 5.01
CA ALA A 219 1.28 -10.32 6.29
C ALA A 219 2.34 -11.42 6.31
N ALA A 220 3.46 -11.14 6.99
CA ALA A 220 4.53 -12.09 7.17
C ALA A 220 4.30 -12.99 8.39
N VAL A 221 4.84 -14.20 8.35
CA VAL A 221 4.93 -15.14 9.45
C VAL A 221 6.35 -15.70 9.51
N GLY A 222 6.85 -15.88 10.73
CA GLY A 222 8.14 -16.54 10.93
C GLY A 222 8.05 -18.06 10.82
N ILE A 223 9.14 -18.72 11.19
CA ILE A 223 9.26 -20.18 11.21
C ILE A 223 9.17 -20.78 12.62
N ASN A 224 8.83 -19.97 13.63
CA ASN A 224 8.88 -20.32 15.04
C ASN A 224 7.48 -20.35 15.69
N GLY A 225 7.32 -21.26 16.65
CA GLY A 225 6.06 -21.49 17.34
C GLY A 225 5.04 -22.20 16.45
N ASP A 226 3.77 -21.95 16.70
CA ASP A 226 2.68 -22.49 15.89
C ASP A 226 2.44 -21.63 14.64
N VAL A 227 3.19 -21.94 13.57
CA VAL A 227 3.15 -21.20 12.29
C VAL A 227 1.84 -21.42 11.54
N ALA A 228 1.25 -22.62 11.68
CA ALA A 228 -0.03 -22.98 11.06
C ALA A 228 -1.17 -22.15 11.66
N ALA A 229 -1.29 -22.14 12.99
CA ALA A 229 -2.30 -21.34 13.68
C ALA A 229 -2.13 -19.84 13.41
N LYS A 230 -0.89 -19.34 13.34
CA LYS A 230 -0.62 -17.95 12.98
C LYS A 230 -1.09 -17.62 11.56
N ALA A 231 -0.71 -18.45 10.56
CA ALA A 231 -1.12 -18.23 9.17
C ALA A 231 -2.64 -18.29 9.00
N GLN A 232 -3.30 -19.23 9.68
CA GLN A 232 -4.75 -19.30 9.73
C GLN A 232 -5.37 -18.03 10.33
N ALA A 233 -4.90 -17.59 11.50
CA ALA A 233 -5.41 -16.39 12.15
C ALA A 233 -5.21 -15.13 11.29
N LEU A 234 -4.09 -15.02 10.56
CA LEU A 234 -3.86 -13.93 9.60
C LEU A 234 -4.87 -13.98 8.44
N THR A 235 -5.15 -15.17 7.90
CA THR A 235 -6.12 -15.34 6.82
C THR A 235 -7.54 -15.03 7.28
N GLU A 236 -7.92 -15.47 8.48
CA GLU A 236 -9.19 -15.14 9.13
C GLU A 236 -9.32 -13.63 9.39
N ALA A 237 -8.21 -12.94 9.65
CA ALA A 237 -8.17 -11.48 9.72
C ALA A 237 -8.36 -10.80 8.36
N GLY A 238 -8.30 -11.54 7.25
CA GLY A 238 -8.59 -11.06 5.90
C GLY A 238 -7.36 -10.60 5.09
N VAL A 239 -6.16 -11.09 5.41
CA VAL A 239 -4.98 -10.87 4.54
C VAL A 239 -5.14 -11.65 3.23
N ASP A 240 -4.59 -11.11 2.15
CA ASP A 240 -4.71 -11.68 0.79
C ASP A 240 -3.43 -12.39 0.33
N LEU A 241 -2.38 -12.38 1.15
CA LEU A 241 -1.07 -12.98 0.89
C LEU A 241 -0.39 -13.28 2.23
N VAL A 242 0.05 -14.53 2.42
CA VAL A 242 0.88 -14.93 3.56
C VAL A 242 2.32 -15.06 3.10
N VAL A 243 3.26 -14.51 3.87
CA VAL A 243 4.70 -14.55 3.55
C VAL A 243 5.47 -15.24 4.66
N VAL A 244 5.97 -16.45 4.42
CA VAL A 244 6.96 -17.08 5.32
C VAL A 244 8.29 -16.36 5.13
N ASP A 245 8.72 -15.63 6.16
CA ASP A 245 9.91 -14.80 6.09
C ASP A 245 10.95 -15.17 7.15
N THR A 246 12.10 -15.63 6.66
CA THR A 246 13.30 -15.88 7.46
C THR A 246 14.55 -15.53 6.67
N ALA A 247 15.64 -15.17 7.37
CA ALA A 247 16.91 -14.80 6.74
C ALA A 247 17.48 -15.94 5.87
N HIS A 248 17.25 -17.20 6.26
CA HIS A 248 17.67 -18.37 5.50
C HIS A 248 16.48 -19.32 5.29
N GLY A 249 15.82 -19.21 4.15
CA GLY A 249 14.62 -19.98 3.80
C GLY A 249 14.92 -21.43 3.39
N HIS A 250 16.14 -21.72 2.93
CA HIS A 250 16.55 -23.08 2.52
C HIS A 250 17.05 -23.92 3.71
N GLN A 251 16.30 -23.91 4.82
CA GLN A 251 16.57 -24.74 6.00
C GLN A 251 15.37 -25.64 6.31
N VAL A 252 15.63 -26.81 6.89
CA VAL A 252 14.59 -27.84 7.18
C VAL A 252 13.38 -27.25 7.89
N LYS A 253 13.60 -26.45 8.95
CA LYS A 253 12.52 -25.83 9.73
C LYS A 253 11.63 -24.89 8.89
N ALA A 254 12.20 -24.18 7.93
CA ALA A 254 11.44 -23.29 7.06
C ALA A 254 10.62 -24.10 6.05
N LEU A 255 11.21 -25.17 5.47
CA LEU A 255 10.49 -26.09 4.59
C LEU A 255 9.32 -26.77 5.32
N ASP A 256 9.52 -27.20 6.56
CA ASP A 256 8.47 -27.80 7.38
C ASP A 256 7.36 -26.79 7.71
N ALA A 257 7.71 -25.54 8.00
CA ALA A 257 6.74 -24.47 8.22
C ALA A 257 5.90 -24.20 6.97
N ILE A 258 6.52 -24.14 5.78
CA ILE A 258 5.83 -23.93 4.51
C ILE A 258 4.88 -25.10 4.22
N LYS A 259 5.32 -26.35 4.38
CA LYS A 259 4.46 -27.53 4.22
C LYS A 259 3.26 -27.51 5.16
N SER A 260 3.51 -27.15 6.43
CA SER A 260 2.46 -27.06 7.44
C SER A 260 1.40 -26.03 7.05
N ILE A 261 1.81 -24.83 6.64
CA ILE A 261 0.88 -23.78 6.19
C ILE A 261 0.18 -24.17 4.88
N ALA A 262 0.90 -24.70 3.90
CA ALA A 262 0.35 -25.10 2.62
C ALA A 262 -0.71 -26.21 2.77
N SER A 263 -0.55 -27.11 3.75
CA SER A 263 -1.51 -28.18 4.02
C SER A 263 -2.88 -27.71 4.52
N LEU A 264 -2.98 -26.45 4.98
CA LEU A 264 -4.24 -25.86 5.44
C LEU A 264 -5.14 -25.36 4.30
N ASP A 265 -4.61 -25.24 3.07
CA ASP A 265 -5.34 -24.74 1.90
C ASP A 265 -6.13 -23.44 2.18
N LEU A 266 -5.42 -22.42 2.69
CA LEU A 266 -6.00 -21.17 3.18
C LEU A 266 -6.68 -20.31 2.08
N GLY A 267 -6.64 -20.72 0.81
CA GLY A 267 -7.23 -19.99 -0.30
C GLY A 267 -6.53 -18.67 -0.66
N VAL A 268 -5.35 -18.42 -0.08
CA VAL A 268 -4.49 -17.26 -0.36
C VAL A 268 -3.09 -17.73 -0.80
N PRO A 269 -2.39 -17.00 -1.67
CA PRO A 269 -1.03 -17.36 -2.06
C PRO A 269 -0.09 -17.41 -0.85
N LEU A 270 0.88 -18.32 -0.93
CA LEU A 270 1.93 -18.50 0.07
C LEU A 270 3.26 -18.11 -0.55
N ALA A 271 3.76 -16.93 -0.18
CA ALA A 271 5.13 -16.55 -0.50
C ALA A 271 6.09 -17.12 0.55
N ALA A 272 7.28 -17.53 0.13
CA ALA A 272 8.31 -18.01 1.04
C ALA A 272 9.71 -17.55 0.64
N GLY A 273 10.53 -17.26 1.65
CA GLY A 273 11.93 -16.91 1.45
C GLY A 273 12.70 -16.76 2.76
N ASN A 274 13.96 -16.33 2.71
CA ASN A 274 14.70 -15.93 1.51
C ASN A 274 15.64 -17.02 0.99
N VAL A 275 15.81 -17.08 -0.32
CA VAL A 275 16.77 -17.96 -1.01
C VAL A 275 17.59 -17.19 -2.04
N VAL A 276 18.74 -17.76 -2.40
CA VAL A 276 19.65 -17.23 -3.45
C VAL A 276 20.11 -18.31 -4.43
N SER A 277 19.63 -19.55 -4.27
CA SER A 277 20.03 -20.70 -5.09
C SER A 277 18.84 -21.31 -5.84
N ALA A 278 19.14 -21.96 -6.96
CA ALA A 278 18.13 -22.71 -7.72
C ALA A 278 17.54 -23.87 -6.90
N ASP A 279 18.38 -24.57 -6.13
CA ASP A 279 17.91 -25.68 -5.29
C ASP A 279 17.02 -25.19 -4.16
N GLY A 280 17.38 -24.09 -3.48
CA GLY A 280 16.52 -23.48 -2.48
C GLY A 280 15.18 -23.03 -3.06
N THR A 281 15.19 -22.46 -4.27
CA THR A 281 13.96 -22.08 -4.98
C THR A 281 13.07 -23.30 -5.25
N ARG A 282 13.64 -24.40 -5.76
CA ARG A 282 12.90 -25.65 -6.03
C ARG A 282 12.34 -26.27 -4.76
N ASP A 283 13.12 -26.29 -3.68
CA ASP A 283 12.70 -26.88 -2.41
C ASP A 283 11.57 -26.08 -1.75
N LEU A 284 11.59 -24.73 -1.82
CA LEU A 284 10.48 -23.91 -1.35
C LEU A 284 9.20 -24.16 -2.15
N ILE A 285 9.30 -24.24 -3.48
CA ILE A 285 8.14 -24.55 -4.35
C ILE A 285 7.62 -25.96 -4.03
N GLY A 286 8.51 -26.95 -3.92
CA GLY A 286 8.16 -28.33 -3.57
C GLY A 286 7.55 -28.46 -2.16
N ALA A 287 7.86 -27.54 -1.25
CA ALA A 287 7.24 -27.45 0.06
C ALA A 287 5.83 -26.82 0.05
N GLY A 288 5.42 -26.19 -1.06
CA GLY A 288 4.08 -25.61 -1.23
C GLY A 288 4.05 -24.08 -1.37
N ALA A 289 5.19 -23.40 -1.51
CA ALA A 289 5.20 -21.97 -1.81
C ALA A 289 4.75 -21.70 -3.25
N SER A 290 3.84 -20.75 -3.43
CA SER A 290 3.39 -20.28 -4.75
C SER A 290 4.23 -19.10 -5.27
N ILE A 291 4.89 -18.37 -4.37
CA ILE A 291 5.76 -17.23 -4.69
C ILE A 291 7.08 -17.41 -3.93
N VAL A 292 8.21 -17.16 -4.58
CA VAL A 292 9.54 -17.25 -3.94
C VAL A 292 10.14 -15.87 -3.77
N LYS A 293 10.51 -15.52 -2.53
CA LYS A 293 11.21 -14.28 -2.18
C LYS A 293 12.73 -14.53 -2.24
N VAL A 294 13.40 -13.81 -3.14
CA VAL A 294 14.82 -14.01 -3.45
C VAL A 294 15.67 -12.88 -2.86
N GLY A 295 16.82 -13.22 -2.29
CA GLY A 295 17.85 -12.28 -1.82
C GLY A 295 18.25 -12.49 -0.36
N VAL A 296 19.54 -12.64 -0.07
CA VAL A 296 20.08 -12.78 1.30
C VAL A 296 21.18 -11.75 1.49
N GLY A 297 20.97 -10.78 2.38
CA GLY A 297 21.97 -9.74 2.68
C GLY A 297 22.11 -8.52 1.73
N PRO A 298 21.34 -8.30 0.64
CA PRO A 298 21.50 -7.10 -0.20
C PRO A 298 20.64 -5.90 0.24
N GLY A 299 20.01 -6.00 1.42
CA GLY A 299 19.01 -5.05 1.92
C GLY A 299 19.57 -3.69 2.29
#